data_AF-A0A8T9QFP0-F1
#
_entry.id   AF-A0A8T9QFP0-F1
#
_cell.length_a   1.000
_cell.length_b   1.000
_cell.length_c   1.000
_cell.angle_alpha   90.00
_cell.angle_beta   90.00
_cell.angle_gamma   90.00
#
_symmetry.space_group_name_H-M   'P 1'
#
loop_
_entity.id
_entity.type
_entity.pdbx_description
1 polymer ?
#
loop_
_entity_poly.entity_id
_entity_poly.type
_entity_poly.pdbx_seq_one_letter_code
_entity_poly.pdbx_strand_id
1 'polypeptide(L)'
;MPEQYYAIHVSGLVKQDPESISYLRRAEIDYFTTYCEQNNLAYPLLRTIVSNLFKVSDPTAQGNRSLENDKAEQIKRDNGFDYVQHEDIREELQKGRIGLSRNRLHAETAIDDVQPTDVVQFADLQDVTQLGEDAIRAGKVAVLSLAAGVGSRWTKGAGVIKALNPFVEIGGRHRSFLEIHLAKTRRVAQEYGAKIPHIVATSYLTHAPIRQTLKQTRNYGYDGAVYLSEGRSIGQRFVPMERDLRFMWEEMPQETLDENKQKVRDAVRNTMIGWAKSKGEGTDYVDNIAAQRFSPLGHWYEVSNLLRNGTLARLLRENPAVETIMLHNIDTLGLTCTRRPWATTAPRATR
;
A
#
# COMPACT_ATOMS: atom_id res chain seq x y z
N MET A 1 26.11 -12.50 -4.80
CA MET A 1 24.97 -11.76 -4.20
C MET A 1 25.42 -10.35 -3.83
N PRO A 2 24.51 -9.39 -3.55
CA PRO A 2 24.89 -8.06 -3.06
C PRO A 2 25.63 -8.11 -1.71
N GLU A 3 26.49 -7.14 -1.41
CA GLU A 3 27.29 -7.10 -0.16
C GLU A 3 26.43 -7.19 1.12
N GLN A 4 25.28 -6.51 1.13
CA GLN A 4 24.35 -6.48 2.27
C GLN A 4 23.80 -7.87 2.62
N TYR A 5 23.67 -8.77 1.63
CA TYR A 5 23.27 -10.15 1.87
C TYR A 5 24.29 -10.86 2.77
N TYR A 6 25.58 -10.76 2.46
CA TYR A 6 26.63 -11.41 3.25
C TYR A 6 26.74 -10.80 4.66
N ALA A 7 26.64 -9.47 4.79
CA ALA A 7 26.69 -8.81 6.09
C ALA A 7 25.58 -9.25 7.06
N ILE A 8 24.39 -9.57 6.56
CA ILE A 8 23.28 -10.10 7.37
C ILE A 8 23.54 -11.57 7.71
N HIS A 9 23.91 -12.38 6.71
CA HIS A 9 24.04 -13.83 6.90
C HIS A 9 25.26 -14.24 7.73
N VAL A 10 26.39 -13.52 7.62
CA VAL A 10 27.59 -13.79 8.44
C VAL A 10 27.28 -13.67 9.93
N SER A 11 26.44 -12.71 10.33
CA SER A 11 26.05 -12.54 11.75
C SER A 11 25.31 -13.76 12.33
N GLY A 12 24.60 -14.53 11.49
CA GLY A 12 23.94 -15.77 11.88
C GLY A 12 24.89 -16.97 11.86
N LEU A 13 25.80 -17.02 10.89
CA LEU A 13 26.77 -18.11 10.73
C LEU A 13 27.81 -18.13 11.85
N VAL A 14 28.24 -16.95 12.34
CA VAL A 14 29.19 -16.84 13.47
C VAL A 14 28.62 -17.42 14.78
N LYS A 15 27.30 -17.63 14.87
CA LYS A 15 26.64 -18.23 16.04
C LYS A 15 26.48 -19.76 15.94
N GLN A 16 26.89 -20.35 14.82
CA GLN A 16 26.79 -21.79 14.57
C GLN A 16 28.14 -22.45 14.75
N ASP A 17 28.14 -23.76 14.99
CA ASP A 17 29.35 -24.57 14.96
C ASP A 17 29.93 -24.57 13.52
N PRO A 18 31.19 -24.15 13.30
CA PRO A 18 31.82 -24.13 11.98
C PRO A 18 31.77 -25.46 11.23
N GLU A 19 31.72 -26.60 11.94
CA GLU A 19 31.65 -27.93 11.35
C GLU A 19 30.25 -28.27 10.83
N SER A 20 29.20 -27.62 11.36
CA SER A 20 27.82 -27.78 10.92
C SER A 20 27.47 -26.99 9.65
N ILE A 21 28.34 -26.06 9.25
CA ILE A 21 28.12 -25.20 8.08
C ILE A 21 28.57 -25.93 6.81
N SER A 22 27.68 -25.98 5.80
CA SER A 22 27.97 -26.65 4.53
C SER A 22 29.25 -26.12 3.88
N TYR A 23 30.02 -27.02 3.25
CA TYR A 23 31.26 -26.66 2.57
C TYR A 23 31.04 -25.57 1.51
N LEU A 24 29.98 -25.70 0.70
CA LEU A 24 29.60 -24.70 -0.32
C LEU A 24 29.41 -23.31 0.28
N ARG A 25 28.79 -23.21 1.46
CA ARG A 25 28.57 -21.92 2.13
C ARG A 25 29.85 -21.33 2.68
N ARG A 26 30.76 -22.16 3.20
CA ARG A 26 32.09 -21.72 3.66
C ARG A 26 32.94 -21.21 2.49
N ALA A 27 32.97 -21.95 1.39
CA ALA A 27 33.68 -21.56 0.17
C ALA A 27 33.12 -20.27 -0.47
N GLU A 28 31.79 -20.07 -0.46
CA GLU A 28 31.17 -18.83 -0.93
C GLU A 28 31.62 -17.61 -0.12
N ILE A 29 31.72 -17.75 1.20
CA ILE A 29 32.15 -16.65 2.10
C ILE A 29 33.63 -16.34 1.90
N ASP A 30 34.47 -17.36 1.76
CA ASP A 30 35.91 -17.21 1.49
C ASP A 30 36.17 -16.51 0.14
N TYR A 31 35.40 -16.89 -0.89
CA TYR A 31 35.42 -16.19 -2.17
C TYR A 31 34.98 -14.73 -2.03
N PHE A 32 33.93 -14.48 -1.26
CA PHE A 32 33.43 -13.13 -1.02
C PHE A 32 34.42 -12.26 -0.23
N THR A 33 35.14 -12.81 0.76
CA THR A 33 36.16 -12.06 1.51
C THR A 33 37.33 -11.67 0.62
N THR A 34 37.76 -12.57 -0.28
CA THR A 34 38.78 -12.29 -1.30
C THR A 34 38.33 -11.19 -2.25
N TYR A 35 37.07 -11.23 -2.72
CA TYR A 35 36.49 -10.18 -3.54
C TYR A 35 36.45 -8.82 -2.82
N CYS A 36 36.15 -8.80 -1.52
CA CYS A 36 36.09 -7.56 -0.74
C CYS A 36 37.46 -6.92 -0.54
N GLU A 37 38.52 -7.72 -0.38
CA GLU A 37 39.90 -7.23 -0.33
C GLU A 37 40.28 -6.54 -1.65
N GLN A 38 40.03 -7.20 -2.77
CA GLN A 38 40.37 -6.70 -4.11
C GLN A 38 39.64 -5.41 -4.50
N ASN A 39 38.46 -5.17 -3.94
CA ASN A 39 37.62 -4.00 -4.25
C ASN A 39 37.63 -2.93 -3.13
N ASN A 40 38.53 -3.05 -2.14
CA ASN A 40 38.64 -2.13 -1.00
C ASN A 40 37.34 -2.01 -0.16
N LEU A 41 36.58 -3.10 -0.06
CA LEU A 41 35.29 -3.21 0.64
C LEU A 41 35.42 -3.88 2.02
N ALA A 42 36.62 -4.39 2.36
CA ALA A 42 36.86 -5.12 3.61
C ALA A 42 36.50 -4.32 4.87
N TYR A 43 36.90 -3.05 4.93
CA TYR A 43 36.63 -2.19 6.10
C TYR A 43 35.13 -1.81 6.24
N PRO A 44 34.43 -1.34 5.19
CA PRO A 44 32.97 -1.15 5.22
C PRO A 44 32.19 -2.42 5.61
N LEU A 45 32.60 -3.58 5.10
CA LEU A 45 31.96 -4.86 5.40
C LEU A 45 32.14 -5.24 6.88
N LEU A 46 33.38 -5.18 7.38
CA LEU A 46 33.70 -5.45 8.79
C LEU A 46 32.86 -4.56 9.71
N ARG A 47 32.77 -3.27 9.39
CA ARG A 47 31.95 -2.31 10.15
C ARG A 47 30.46 -2.69 10.14
N THR A 48 29.94 -3.13 9.00
CA THR A 48 28.55 -3.58 8.87
C THR A 48 28.29 -4.85 9.70
N ILE A 49 29.21 -5.81 9.69
CA ILE A 49 29.14 -7.04 10.49
C ILE A 49 29.19 -6.72 11.99
N VAL A 50 30.13 -5.89 12.43
CA VAL A 50 30.27 -5.45 13.83
C VAL A 50 29.01 -4.70 14.29
N SER A 51 28.47 -3.81 13.46
CA SER A 51 27.23 -3.10 13.75
C SER A 51 26.03 -4.05 13.92
N ASN A 52 25.93 -5.07 13.05
CA ASN A 52 24.87 -6.08 13.13
C ASN A 52 25.04 -7.03 14.33
N LEU A 53 26.27 -7.39 14.68
CA LEU A 53 26.58 -8.29 15.80
C LEU A 53 26.37 -7.62 17.15
N PHE A 54 26.84 -6.38 17.31
CA PHE A 54 26.87 -5.70 18.61
C PHE A 54 25.77 -4.65 18.80
N LYS A 55 24.99 -4.34 17.76
CA LYS A 55 23.91 -3.31 17.80
C LYS A 55 24.38 -1.96 18.37
N VAL A 56 25.67 -1.63 18.21
CA VAL A 56 26.24 -0.38 18.71
C VAL A 56 25.75 0.75 17.82
N SER A 57 25.16 1.77 18.45
CA SER A 57 24.68 2.99 17.77
C SER A 57 25.88 3.81 17.30
N ASP A 58 26.24 3.64 16.04
CA ASP A 58 27.40 4.26 15.38
C ASP A 58 27.14 5.76 15.06
N PRO A 59 28.12 6.68 15.10
CA PRO A 59 28.00 8.04 14.53
C PRO A 59 27.55 8.08 13.06
N THR A 60 27.86 7.06 12.26
CA THR A 60 27.28 6.88 10.91
C THR A 60 25.80 6.49 10.95
N ALA A 61 25.35 5.79 11.99
CA ALA A 61 23.93 5.57 12.23
C ALA A 61 23.22 6.87 12.64
N GLN A 62 23.90 7.79 13.33
CA GLN A 62 23.38 9.15 13.57
C GLN A 62 23.32 10.00 12.28
N GLY A 63 24.37 9.98 11.45
CA GLY A 63 24.38 10.65 10.14
C GLY A 63 23.30 10.11 9.20
N ASN A 64 23.14 8.79 9.12
CA ASN A 64 22.06 8.15 8.39
C ASN A 64 20.68 8.49 8.98
N ARG A 65 20.56 8.56 10.32
CA ARG A 65 19.29 8.94 10.97
C ARG A 65 18.91 10.39 10.67
N SER A 66 19.86 11.32 10.66
CA SER A 66 19.60 12.71 10.25
C SER A 66 19.13 12.76 8.80
N LEU A 67 19.81 12.08 7.89
CA LEU A 67 19.42 12.00 6.48
C LEU A 67 18.01 11.41 6.29
N GLU A 68 17.68 10.34 7.02
CA GLU A 68 16.34 9.75 6.98
C GLU A 68 15.27 10.65 7.61
N ASN A 69 15.62 11.48 8.60
CA ASN A 69 14.71 12.50 9.14
C ASN A 69 14.45 13.60 8.10
N ASP A 70 15.49 14.09 7.41
CA ASP A 70 15.35 15.10 6.36
C ASP A 70 14.47 14.59 5.21
N LYS A 71 14.68 13.32 4.80
CA LYS A 71 13.80 12.64 3.83
C LYS A 71 12.37 12.51 4.33
N ALA A 72 12.17 12.22 5.62
CA ALA A 72 10.85 12.09 6.20
C ALA A 72 10.10 13.45 6.18
N GLU A 73 10.78 14.54 6.51
CA GLU A 73 10.20 15.89 6.41
C GLU A 73 9.92 16.29 4.96
N GLN A 74 10.76 15.89 4.01
CA GLN A 74 10.47 16.08 2.59
C GLN A 74 9.21 15.30 2.17
N ILE A 75 9.07 14.04 2.58
CA ILE A 75 7.86 13.24 2.32
C ILE A 75 6.62 13.93 2.90
N LYS A 76 6.69 14.47 4.13
CA LYS A 76 5.59 15.20 4.74
C LYS A 76 5.15 16.41 3.90
N ARG A 77 6.12 17.26 3.53
CA ARG A 77 5.88 18.46 2.71
C ARG A 77 5.27 18.12 1.36
N ASP A 78 5.84 17.14 0.66
CA ASP A 78 5.43 16.83 -0.71
C ASP A 78 4.08 16.13 -0.78
N ASN A 79 3.66 15.43 0.28
CA ASN A 79 2.49 14.54 0.24
C ASN A 79 1.33 15.01 1.14
N GLY A 80 1.34 16.27 1.56
CA GLY A 80 0.21 16.90 2.24
C GLY A 80 -0.07 16.35 3.63
N PHE A 81 0.99 16.08 4.40
CA PHE A 81 0.88 15.68 5.80
C PHE A 81 0.20 16.76 6.64
N ASP A 82 -0.79 16.36 7.44
CA ASP A 82 -1.52 17.25 8.34
C ASP A 82 -1.00 17.11 9.76
N TYR A 83 -0.17 18.07 10.18
CA TYR A 83 0.44 18.07 11.51
C TYR A 83 -0.59 18.22 12.63
N VAL A 84 -1.68 18.97 12.40
CA VAL A 84 -2.71 19.20 13.42
C VAL A 84 -3.50 17.91 13.63
N GLN A 85 -4.01 17.32 12.55
CA GLN A 85 -4.72 16.05 12.62
C GLN A 85 -3.84 14.95 13.21
N HIS A 86 -2.55 14.91 12.88
CA HIS A 86 -1.62 13.92 13.42
C HIS A 86 -1.45 14.05 14.94
N GLU A 87 -1.27 15.25 15.46
CA GLU A 87 -1.15 15.48 16.91
C GLU A 87 -2.49 15.22 17.63
N ASP A 88 -3.62 15.59 17.04
CA ASP A 88 -4.94 15.27 17.61
C ASP A 88 -5.11 13.75 17.73
N ILE A 89 -4.80 12.99 16.67
CA ILE A 89 -4.84 11.52 16.69
C ILE A 89 -3.88 10.98 17.76
N ARG A 90 -2.68 11.54 17.89
CA ARG A 90 -1.70 11.13 18.91
C ARG A 90 -2.27 11.30 20.31
N GLU A 91 -2.86 12.46 20.60
CA GLU A 91 -3.43 12.79 21.90
C GLU A 91 -4.63 11.88 22.23
N GLU A 92 -5.56 11.72 21.29
CA GLU A 92 -6.70 10.82 21.41
C GLU A 92 -6.27 9.38 21.63
N LEU A 93 -5.23 8.95 20.90
CA LEU A 93 -4.63 7.64 21.05
C LEU A 93 -4.02 7.53 22.44
N GLN A 94 -3.12 8.40 22.88
CA GLN A 94 -2.49 8.28 24.21
C GLN A 94 -3.52 8.25 25.34
N LYS A 95 -4.56 9.11 25.28
CA LYS A 95 -5.67 9.16 26.24
C LYS A 95 -6.61 7.96 26.19
N GLY A 96 -6.47 7.09 25.20
CA GLY A 96 -7.29 5.88 25.04
C GLY A 96 -8.74 6.17 24.64
N ARG A 97 -8.98 7.33 24.01
CA ARG A 97 -10.27 7.69 23.41
C ARG A 97 -10.45 7.07 22.03
N ILE A 98 -9.35 6.86 21.33
CA ILE A 98 -9.27 5.96 20.16
C ILE A 98 -8.28 4.83 20.45
N GLY A 99 -8.47 3.69 19.79
CA GLY A 99 -7.70 2.47 20.02
C GLY A 99 -8.47 1.26 19.50
N LEU A 100 -7.85 0.07 19.47
CA LEU A 100 -8.46 -1.13 18.90
C LEU A 100 -9.75 -1.54 19.63
N SER A 101 -9.79 -1.41 20.95
CA SER A 101 -10.97 -1.72 21.76
C SER A 101 -12.15 -0.75 21.54
N ARG A 102 -11.88 0.44 20.99
CA ARG A 102 -12.88 1.47 20.68
C ARG A 102 -13.18 1.58 19.18
N ASN A 103 -12.38 0.96 18.32
CA ASN A 103 -12.60 0.91 16.88
C ASN A 103 -13.64 -0.17 16.50
N ARG A 104 -14.82 -0.09 17.13
CA ARG A 104 -15.97 -0.97 16.92
C ARG A 104 -17.25 -0.13 17.00
N LEU A 105 -18.29 -0.60 16.34
CA LEU A 105 -19.62 -0.01 16.52
C LEU A 105 -20.02 -0.14 18.00
N HIS A 106 -20.77 0.85 18.51
CA HIS A 106 -21.26 0.82 19.88
C HIS A 106 -22.23 -0.35 20.05
N ALA A 107 -22.33 -0.93 21.25
CA ALA A 107 -23.25 -2.04 21.49
C ALA A 107 -24.73 -1.63 21.28
N GLU A 108 -25.02 -0.34 21.44
CA GLU A 108 -26.34 0.25 21.19
C GLU A 108 -26.53 0.71 19.73
N THR A 109 -25.53 0.50 18.85
CA THR A 109 -25.71 0.78 17.42
C THR A 109 -26.77 -0.16 16.88
N ALA A 110 -27.93 0.39 16.51
CA ALA A 110 -28.96 -0.34 15.78
C ALA A 110 -28.41 -0.73 14.41
N ILE A 111 -28.43 -2.02 14.11
CA ILE A 111 -28.09 -2.58 12.81
C ILE A 111 -29.36 -3.27 12.32
N ASP A 112 -30.06 -2.60 11.42
CA ASP A 112 -31.28 -3.12 10.82
C ASP A 112 -30.95 -3.93 9.56
N ASP A 113 -31.79 -4.92 9.26
CA ASP A 113 -31.69 -5.66 8.01
C ASP A 113 -31.99 -4.75 6.82
N VAL A 114 -31.21 -4.91 5.75
CA VAL A 114 -31.43 -4.26 4.47
C VAL A 114 -32.83 -4.60 3.96
N GLN A 115 -33.66 -3.58 3.71
CA GLN A 115 -35.01 -3.79 3.20
C GLN A 115 -35.01 -4.06 1.70
N PRO A 116 -36.01 -4.77 1.16
CA PRO A 116 -36.13 -4.98 -0.29
C PRO A 116 -36.16 -3.68 -1.11
N THR A 117 -36.51 -2.54 -0.52
CA THR A 117 -36.52 -1.22 -1.16
C THR A 117 -35.16 -0.51 -1.19
N ASP A 118 -34.22 -0.93 -0.34
CA ASP A 118 -32.89 -0.32 -0.25
C ASP A 118 -31.95 -0.79 -1.37
N VAL A 119 -32.29 -1.93 -1.97
CA VAL A 119 -31.51 -2.57 -3.02
C VAL A 119 -32.40 -2.87 -4.22
N VAL A 120 -31.79 -2.89 -5.40
CA VAL A 120 -32.46 -3.36 -6.61
C VAL A 120 -31.76 -4.63 -7.07
N GLN A 121 -32.54 -5.67 -7.35
CA GLN A 121 -31.99 -6.90 -7.91
C GLN A 121 -31.56 -6.64 -9.35
N PHE A 122 -30.32 -7.00 -9.68
CA PHE A 122 -29.77 -6.73 -11.01
C PHE A 122 -30.58 -7.36 -12.15
N ALA A 123 -31.23 -8.49 -11.90
CA ALA A 123 -32.10 -9.19 -12.85
C ALA A 123 -33.40 -8.42 -13.14
N ASP A 124 -33.88 -7.63 -12.19
CA ASP A 124 -35.15 -6.90 -12.27
C ASP A 124 -34.98 -5.48 -12.83
N LEU A 125 -33.74 -5.04 -13.04
CA LEU A 125 -33.45 -3.78 -13.69
C LEU A 125 -33.96 -3.79 -15.13
N GLN A 126 -34.73 -2.76 -15.49
CA GLN A 126 -35.06 -2.47 -16.88
C GLN A 126 -33.79 -2.45 -17.73
N ASP A 127 -33.92 -2.83 -19.00
CA ASP A 127 -32.77 -2.87 -19.89
C ASP A 127 -32.25 -1.47 -20.20
N VAL A 128 -31.35 -0.98 -19.36
CA VAL A 128 -30.67 0.31 -19.47
C VAL A 128 -29.40 0.23 -20.33
N THR A 129 -29.26 -0.86 -21.12
CA THR A 129 -28.10 -1.08 -21.99
C THR A 129 -27.90 0.10 -22.94
N GLN A 130 -28.96 0.53 -23.65
CA GLN A 130 -28.86 1.64 -24.59
C GLN A 130 -28.37 2.94 -23.92
N LEU A 131 -28.86 3.23 -22.71
CA LEU A 131 -28.47 4.42 -21.95
C LEU A 131 -26.97 4.42 -21.62
N GLY A 132 -26.42 3.29 -21.18
CA GLY A 132 -24.98 3.21 -20.87
C GLY A 132 -24.11 3.22 -22.11
N GLU A 133 -24.53 2.58 -23.20
CA GLU A 133 -23.82 2.68 -24.47
C GLU A 133 -23.77 4.12 -25.00
N ASP A 134 -24.90 4.83 -24.93
CA ASP A 134 -24.98 6.22 -25.36
C ASP A 134 -24.15 7.14 -24.46
N ALA A 135 -24.11 6.87 -23.14
CA ALA A 135 -23.22 7.59 -22.23
C ALA A 135 -21.73 7.37 -22.55
N ILE A 136 -21.34 6.13 -22.90
CA ILE A 136 -19.97 5.82 -23.30
C ILE A 136 -19.63 6.52 -24.64
N ARG A 137 -20.50 6.39 -25.66
CA ARG A 137 -20.32 7.06 -26.96
C ARG A 137 -20.21 8.57 -26.84
N ALA A 138 -21.00 9.16 -25.94
CA ALA A 138 -20.98 10.59 -25.66
C ALA A 138 -19.78 11.04 -24.80
N GLY A 139 -18.89 10.13 -24.39
CA GLY A 139 -17.70 10.47 -23.59
C GLY A 139 -18.03 10.86 -22.15
N LYS A 140 -19.18 10.42 -21.61
CA LYS A 140 -19.67 10.82 -20.27
C LYS A 140 -19.05 10.05 -19.11
N VAL A 141 -18.23 9.03 -19.40
CA VAL A 141 -17.73 8.08 -18.41
C VAL A 141 -16.20 8.10 -18.37
N ALA A 142 -15.66 8.15 -17.16
CA ALA A 142 -14.26 7.91 -16.85
C ALA A 142 -14.10 6.73 -15.89
N VAL A 143 -12.91 6.14 -15.82
CA VAL A 143 -12.57 5.04 -14.91
C VAL A 143 -11.56 5.52 -13.87
N LEU A 144 -11.68 5.07 -12.63
CA LEU A 144 -10.73 5.33 -11.55
C LEU A 144 -10.30 4.01 -10.90
N SER A 145 -9.05 3.61 -11.14
CA SER A 145 -8.42 2.46 -10.50
C SER A 145 -7.63 2.86 -9.26
N LEU A 146 -7.94 2.24 -8.12
CA LEU A 146 -7.22 2.46 -6.85
C LEU A 146 -5.93 1.63 -6.77
N ALA A 147 -4.79 2.30 -6.95
CA ALA A 147 -3.45 1.69 -7.03
C ALA A 147 -2.44 2.34 -6.04
N ALA A 148 -2.94 2.94 -4.95
CA ALA A 148 -2.13 3.57 -3.92
C ALA A 148 -1.43 2.59 -2.95
N GLY A 149 -1.90 1.34 -2.90
CA GLY A 149 -1.45 0.33 -1.94
C GLY A 149 -0.18 -0.45 -2.37
N VAL A 150 0.64 -0.79 -1.38
CA VAL A 150 1.72 -1.77 -1.52
C VAL A 150 1.22 -3.17 -1.14
N GLY A 151 1.54 -4.17 -1.96
CA GLY A 151 1.02 -5.54 -1.84
C GLY A 151 1.73 -6.39 -0.79
N SER A 152 2.03 -5.86 0.40
CA SER A 152 2.88 -6.53 1.40
C SER A 152 2.38 -7.92 1.82
N ARG A 153 1.06 -8.11 1.95
CA ARG A 153 0.46 -9.41 2.28
C ARG A 153 0.57 -10.41 1.11
N TRP A 154 0.53 -9.94 -0.12
CA TRP A 154 0.57 -10.76 -1.34
C TRP A 154 1.91 -11.47 -1.50
N THR A 155 2.99 -10.82 -1.07
CA THR A 155 4.37 -11.25 -1.31
C THR A 155 5.10 -11.61 -0.03
N LYS A 156 4.36 -11.99 1.03
CA LYS A 156 4.92 -12.37 2.33
C LYS A 156 5.92 -11.34 2.89
N GLY A 157 5.63 -10.05 2.68
CA GLY A 157 6.43 -8.93 3.17
C GLY A 157 7.27 -8.20 2.12
N ALA A 158 7.37 -8.69 0.87
CA ALA A 158 8.09 -7.94 -0.16
C ALA A 158 7.31 -6.67 -0.54
N GLY A 159 7.95 -5.49 -0.48
CA GLY A 159 7.33 -4.21 -0.84
C GLY A 159 7.08 -4.06 -2.34
N VAL A 160 6.14 -4.81 -2.90
CA VAL A 160 5.77 -4.72 -4.32
C VAL A 160 4.59 -3.78 -4.52
N ILE A 161 4.52 -3.17 -5.71
CA ILE A 161 3.37 -2.38 -6.12
C ILE A 161 2.36 -3.32 -6.76
N LYS A 162 1.24 -3.52 -6.08
CA LYS A 162 0.22 -4.51 -6.48
C LYS A 162 -0.24 -4.30 -7.91
N ALA A 163 -0.41 -3.04 -8.32
CA ALA A 163 -0.83 -2.68 -9.68
C ALA A 163 0.14 -3.14 -10.78
N LEU A 164 1.44 -3.16 -10.49
CA LEU A 164 2.51 -3.47 -11.45
C LEU A 164 2.99 -4.91 -11.35
N ASN A 165 2.80 -5.55 -10.20
CA ASN A 165 3.28 -6.91 -9.97
C ASN A 165 2.60 -7.88 -10.94
N PRO A 166 3.35 -8.63 -11.76
CA PRO A 166 2.77 -9.65 -12.62
C PRO A 166 2.17 -10.76 -11.75
N PHE A 167 0.95 -11.20 -12.08
CA PHE A 167 0.23 -12.16 -11.24
C PHE A 167 -0.47 -13.28 -12.03
N VAL A 168 -0.64 -13.12 -13.34
CA VAL A 168 -1.28 -14.12 -14.20
C VAL A 168 -0.58 -14.19 -15.56
N GLU A 169 -0.48 -15.38 -16.15
CA GLU A 169 0.00 -15.55 -17.52
C GLU A 169 -1.17 -15.57 -18.50
N ILE A 170 -1.14 -14.71 -19.52
CA ILE A 170 -2.17 -14.66 -20.59
C ILE A 170 -1.46 -14.47 -21.93
N GLY A 171 -1.63 -15.47 -22.81
CA GLY A 171 -0.99 -15.48 -24.13
C GLY A 171 0.53 -15.54 -24.04
N GLY A 172 1.08 -16.42 -23.19
CA GLY A 172 2.52 -16.63 -23.05
C GLY A 172 3.28 -15.51 -22.32
N ARG A 173 2.57 -14.57 -21.67
CA ARG A 173 3.18 -13.41 -21.02
C ARG A 173 2.53 -13.14 -19.68
N HIS A 174 3.35 -12.87 -18.67
CA HIS A 174 2.86 -12.44 -17.37
C HIS A 174 2.30 -11.01 -17.45
N ARG A 175 1.09 -10.84 -16.93
CA ARG A 175 0.31 -9.61 -16.94
C ARG A 175 0.17 -9.05 -15.54
N SER A 176 0.16 -7.73 -15.46
CA SER A 176 -0.12 -6.98 -14.23
C SER A 176 -1.58 -6.56 -14.17
N PHE A 177 -2.06 -6.17 -12.99
CA PHE A 177 -3.44 -5.68 -12.84
C PHE A 177 -3.69 -4.40 -13.64
N LEU A 178 -2.74 -3.47 -13.64
CA LEU A 178 -2.85 -2.21 -14.38
C LEU A 178 -2.94 -2.44 -15.90
N GLU A 179 -2.13 -3.37 -16.42
CA GLU A 179 -2.19 -3.76 -17.83
C GLU A 179 -3.58 -4.30 -18.22
N ILE A 180 -4.15 -5.18 -17.40
CA ILE A 180 -5.46 -5.78 -17.69
C ILE A 180 -6.56 -4.73 -17.66
N HIS A 181 -6.56 -3.81 -16.69
CA HIS A 181 -7.57 -2.75 -16.60
C HIS A 181 -7.49 -1.75 -17.75
N LEU A 182 -6.28 -1.39 -18.20
CA LEU A 182 -6.10 -0.58 -19.39
C LEU A 182 -6.52 -1.32 -20.66
N ALA A 183 -6.24 -2.63 -20.77
CA ALA A 183 -6.70 -3.45 -21.88
C ALA A 183 -8.23 -3.56 -21.96
N LYS A 184 -8.92 -3.66 -20.82
CA LYS A 184 -10.39 -3.61 -20.75
C LYS A 184 -10.96 -2.26 -21.17
N THR A 185 -10.35 -1.18 -20.67
CA THR A 185 -10.73 0.19 -21.05
C THR A 185 -10.58 0.38 -22.55
N ARG A 186 -9.45 -0.09 -23.13
CA ARG A 186 -9.21 -0.09 -24.57
C ARG A 186 -10.28 -0.85 -25.34
N ARG A 187 -10.63 -2.06 -24.90
CA ARG A 187 -11.66 -2.88 -25.56
C ARG A 187 -13.00 -2.14 -25.63
N VAL A 188 -13.45 -1.57 -24.51
CA VAL A 188 -14.73 -0.84 -24.45
C VAL A 188 -14.68 0.44 -25.29
N ALA A 189 -13.57 1.18 -25.21
CA ALA A 189 -13.33 2.35 -26.04
C ALA A 189 -13.43 2.03 -27.54
N GLN A 190 -12.84 0.92 -28.00
CA GLN A 190 -12.91 0.46 -29.38
C GLN A 190 -14.32 0.00 -29.78
N GLU A 191 -14.98 -0.79 -28.93
CA GLU A 191 -16.33 -1.31 -29.16
C GLU A 191 -17.36 -0.20 -29.37
N TYR A 192 -17.22 0.91 -28.65
CA TYR A 192 -18.16 2.03 -28.71
C TYR A 192 -17.62 3.25 -29.46
N GLY A 193 -16.44 3.15 -30.09
CA GLY A 193 -15.82 4.29 -30.80
C GLY A 193 -15.58 5.52 -29.92
N ALA A 194 -15.30 5.31 -28.63
CA ALA A 194 -15.16 6.35 -27.61
C ALA A 194 -13.72 6.48 -27.11
N LYS A 195 -13.41 7.59 -26.44
CA LYS A 195 -12.18 7.75 -25.65
C LYS A 195 -12.57 7.83 -24.18
N ILE A 196 -12.10 6.88 -23.36
CA ILE A 196 -12.50 6.75 -21.95
C ILE A 196 -11.33 7.16 -21.06
N PRO A 197 -11.36 8.34 -20.43
CA PRO A 197 -10.33 8.73 -19.47
C PRO A 197 -10.12 7.66 -18.39
N HIS A 198 -8.87 7.25 -18.17
CA HIS A 198 -8.52 6.29 -17.13
C HIS A 198 -7.63 6.96 -16.09
N ILE A 199 -8.14 7.13 -14.88
CA ILE A 199 -7.41 7.66 -13.75
C ILE A 199 -6.84 6.51 -12.92
N VAL A 200 -5.58 6.63 -12.52
CA VAL A 200 -4.93 5.71 -11.59
C VAL A 200 -4.62 6.49 -10.32
N ALA A 201 -5.30 6.18 -9.22
CA ALA A 201 -4.97 6.72 -7.91
C ALA A 201 -3.70 6.06 -7.38
N THR A 202 -2.73 6.87 -6.99
CA THR A 202 -1.37 6.46 -6.59
C THR A 202 -1.01 7.10 -5.27
N SER A 203 -0.03 6.56 -4.55
CA SER A 203 0.53 7.18 -3.35
C SER A 203 1.99 7.57 -3.55
N TYR A 204 2.58 8.24 -2.58
CA TYR A 204 4.03 8.51 -2.56
C TYR A 204 4.89 7.24 -2.74
N LEU A 205 4.37 6.06 -2.39
CA LEU A 205 5.04 4.76 -2.57
C LEU A 205 4.89 4.19 -3.99
N THR A 206 3.80 4.51 -4.69
CA THR A 206 3.45 3.86 -5.96
C THR A 206 3.53 4.79 -7.17
N HIS A 207 3.52 6.11 -6.96
CA HIS A 207 3.40 7.11 -8.02
C HIS A 207 4.56 7.05 -9.02
N ALA A 208 5.80 7.20 -8.55
CA ALA A 208 6.96 7.26 -9.45
C ALA A 208 7.15 5.96 -10.25
N PRO A 209 7.07 4.75 -9.66
CA PRO A 209 7.18 3.52 -10.42
C PRO A 209 6.04 3.31 -11.41
N ILE A 210 4.79 3.60 -11.04
CA ILE A 210 3.64 3.51 -11.96
C ILE A 210 3.82 4.46 -13.14
N ARG A 211 4.24 5.70 -12.89
CA ARG A 211 4.54 6.69 -13.92
C ARG A 211 5.62 6.21 -14.88
N GLN A 212 6.70 5.65 -14.35
CA GLN A 212 7.79 5.12 -15.16
C GLN A 212 7.32 3.94 -16.02
N THR A 213 6.60 2.98 -15.44
CA THR A 213 6.11 1.82 -16.18
C THR A 213 5.14 2.22 -17.28
N LEU A 214 4.16 3.10 -17.01
CA LEU A 214 3.23 3.59 -18.03
C LEU A 214 3.95 4.30 -19.18
N LYS A 215 5.01 5.09 -18.88
CA LYS A 215 5.84 5.71 -19.92
C LYS A 215 6.57 4.66 -20.77
N GLN A 216 7.18 3.66 -20.13
CA GLN A 216 7.93 2.60 -20.81
C GLN A 216 7.03 1.71 -21.68
N THR A 217 5.84 1.38 -21.19
CA THR A 217 4.88 0.53 -21.90
C THR A 217 3.96 1.29 -22.84
N ARG A 218 4.10 2.63 -22.90
CA ARG A 218 3.21 3.54 -23.63
C ARG A 218 1.73 3.25 -23.28
N ASN A 219 1.42 3.32 -21.99
CA ASN A 219 0.12 2.98 -21.41
C ASN A 219 -0.37 1.57 -21.80
N TYR A 220 0.54 0.61 -21.96
CA TYR A 220 0.24 -0.75 -22.45
C TYR A 220 -0.52 -0.76 -23.79
N GLY A 221 -0.26 0.25 -24.63
CA GLY A 221 -0.93 0.45 -25.91
C GLY A 221 -2.37 0.94 -25.78
N TYR A 222 -2.74 1.57 -24.67
CA TYR A 222 -3.97 2.37 -24.58
C TYR A 222 -3.72 3.78 -25.12
N ASP A 223 -4.52 4.19 -26.10
CA ASP A 223 -4.43 5.45 -26.85
C ASP A 223 -5.27 6.58 -26.24
N GLY A 224 -6.16 6.26 -25.30
CA GLY A 224 -6.90 7.24 -24.51
C GLY A 224 -6.05 7.90 -23.40
N ALA A 225 -6.64 8.90 -22.76
CA ALA A 225 -5.97 9.65 -21.70
C ALA A 225 -5.82 8.81 -20.43
N VAL A 226 -4.59 8.71 -19.93
CA VAL A 226 -4.28 8.09 -18.63
C VAL A 226 -3.78 9.17 -17.67
N TYR A 227 -4.49 9.36 -16.56
CA TYR A 227 -4.15 10.33 -15.53
C TYR A 227 -3.61 9.63 -14.29
N LEU A 228 -2.58 10.20 -13.67
CA LEU A 228 -2.14 9.77 -12.35
C LEU A 228 -2.68 10.76 -11.31
N SER A 229 -3.50 10.28 -10.39
CA SER A 229 -3.91 11.02 -9.20
C SER A 229 -2.94 10.69 -8.09
N GLU A 230 -2.01 11.60 -7.79
CA GLU A 230 -1.05 11.44 -6.70
C GLU A 230 -1.70 11.75 -5.36
N GLY A 231 -1.57 10.84 -4.40
CA GLY A 231 -2.11 11.00 -3.06
C GLY A 231 -1.51 12.22 -2.35
N ARG A 232 -2.37 13.05 -1.75
CA ARG A 232 -1.99 14.26 -0.98
C ARG A 232 -2.40 14.16 0.48
N SER A 233 -2.54 12.93 0.97
CA SER A 233 -2.93 12.61 2.34
C SER A 233 -2.13 11.41 2.82
N ILE A 234 -1.23 11.63 3.79
CA ILE A 234 -0.38 10.61 4.40
C ILE A 234 -0.44 10.72 5.92
N GLY A 235 -0.32 9.58 6.61
CA GLY A 235 -0.18 9.50 8.06
C GLY A 235 1.19 8.99 8.45
N GLN A 236 1.72 9.51 9.55
CA GLN A 236 2.93 9.00 10.18
C GLN A 236 2.51 7.88 11.14
N ARG A 237 3.24 6.77 11.10
CA ARG A 237 2.96 5.62 11.95
C ARG A 237 3.31 5.94 13.39
N PHE A 238 2.53 5.42 14.33
CA PHE A 238 2.83 5.47 15.74
C PHE A 238 3.46 4.15 16.22
N VAL A 239 4.25 4.24 17.29
CA VAL A 239 4.54 3.09 18.16
C VAL A 239 3.21 2.63 18.76
N PRO A 240 2.83 1.35 18.63
CA PRO A 240 1.54 0.86 19.09
C PRO A 240 1.42 0.96 20.62
N MET A 241 0.18 1.07 21.11
CA MET A 241 -0.09 1.04 22.55
C MET A 241 -0.06 -0.41 23.06
N GLU A 242 0.49 -0.64 24.25
CA GLU A 242 0.48 -1.95 24.93
C GLU A 242 -0.95 -2.48 25.04
N ARG A 243 -1.89 -1.62 25.47
CA ARG A 243 -3.30 -2.01 25.64
C ARG A 243 -3.95 -2.48 24.34
N ASP A 244 -3.56 -1.89 23.20
CA ASP A 244 -4.09 -2.29 21.89
C ASP A 244 -3.47 -3.63 21.45
N LEU A 245 -2.18 -3.83 21.70
CA LEU A 245 -1.52 -5.12 21.44
C LEU A 245 -2.13 -6.26 22.26
N ARG A 246 -2.39 -6.03 23.56
CA ARG A 246 -3.07 -6.99 24.43
C ARG A 246 -4.47 -7.32 23.92
N PHE A 247 -5.28 -6.30 23.65
CA PHE A 247 -6.61 -6.48 23.09
C PHE A 247 -6.58 -7.30 21.79
N MET A 248 -5.66 -6.99 20.87
CA MET A 248 -5.51 -7.71 19.59
C MET A 248 -5.19 -9.20 19.76
N TRP A 249 -4.56 -9.61 20.85
CA TRP A 249 -4.09 -10.99 21.04
C TRP A 249 -4.89 -11.82 22.03
N GLU A 250 -5.50 -11.15 23.00
CA GLU A 250 -6.23 -11.77 24.10
C GLU A 250 -7.74 -11.80 23.82
N GLU A 251 -8.28 -10.77 23.16
CA GLU A 251 -9.74 -10.62 22.95
C GLU A 251 -10.21 -10.99 21.54
N MET A 252 -9.34 -10.85 20.53
CA MET A 252 -9.70 -11.17 19.14
C MET A 252 -9.53 -12.67 18.85
N PRO A 253 -10.41 -13.30 18.05
CA PRO A 253 -10.28 -14.72 17.69
C PRO A 253 -8.89 -15.05 17.13
N GLN A 254 -8.26 -16.09 17.69
CA GLN A 254 -6.94 -16.57 17.27
C GLN A 254 -7.00 -18.02 16.80
N GLU A 255 -6.09 -18.38 15.91
CA GLU A 255 -5.80 -19.78 15.63
C GLU A 255 -5.27 -20.47 16.90
N THR A 256 -5.83 -21.64 17.20
CA THR A 256 -5.35 -22.54 18.25
C THR A 256 -4.11 -23.27 17.73
N LEU A 257 -2.97 -23.05 18.38
CA LEU A 257 -1.69 -23.66 18.05
C LEU A 257 -1.34 -24.75 19.07
N ASP A 258 -0.44 -25.66 18.68
CA ASP A 258 0.19 -26.57 19.65
C ASP A 258 0.99 -25.81 20.72
N GLU A 259 1.20 -26.43 21.87
CA GLU A 259 1.81 -25.78 23.05
C GLU A 259 3.18 -25.14 22.77
N ASN A 260 4.02 -25.78 21.95
CA ASN A 260 5.35 -25.26 21.65
C ASN A 260 5.26 -24.03 20.74
N LYS A 261 4.44 -24.07 19.70
CA LYS A 261 4.19 -22.89 18.85
C LYS A 261 3.50 -21.77 19.62
N GLN A 262 2.62 -22.09 20.57
CA GLN A 262 1.98 -21.11 21.43
C GLN A 262 3.01 -20.37 22.30
N LYS A 263 3.93 -21.10 22.96
CA LYS A 263 5.02 -20.50 23.74
C LYS A 263 5.89 -19.55 22.91
N VAL A 264 6.25 -19.97 21.70
CA VAL A 264 7.02 -19.11 20.77
C VAL A 264 6.21 -17.86 20.41
N ARG A 265 4.93 -18.00 20.08
CA ARG A 265 4.04 -16.88 19.77
C ARG A 265 3.96 -15.88 20.93
N ASP A 266 3.77 -16.37 22.15
CA ASP A 266 3.66 -15.52 23.34
C ASP A 266 4.98 -14.82 23.70
N ALA A 267 6.12 -15.48 23.47
CA ALA A 267 7.42 -14.84 23.61
C ALA A 267 7.61 -13.66 22.64
N VAL A 268 7.20 -13.82 21.38
CA VAL A 268 7.25 -12.73 20.38
C VAL A 268 6.29 -11.59 20.78
N ARG A 269 5.07 -11.92 21.24
CA ARG A 269 4.09 -10.94 21.73
C ARG A 269 4.61 -10.11 22.90
N ASN A 270 5.18 -10.76 23.91
CA ASN A 270 5.78 -10.09 25.06
C ASN A 270 6.97 -9.19 24.65
N THR A 271 7.77 -9.65 23.70
CA THR A 271 8.88 -8.86 23.13
C THR A 271 8.36 -7.59 22.44
N MET A 272 7.26 -7.69 21.67
CA MET A 272 6.64 -6.54 21.00
C MET A 272 6.05 -5.53 22.00
N ILE A 273 5.41 -6.00 23.09
CA ILE A 273 4.95 -5.13 24.17
C ILE A 273 6.13 -4.42 24.83
N GLY A 274 7.18 -5.16 25.20
CA GLY A 274 8.39 -4.57 25.79
C GLY A 274 9.05 -3.52 24.89
N TRP A 275 9.11 -3.79 23.58
CA TRP A 275 9.56 -2.83 22.59
C TRP A 275 8.69 -1.56 22.54
N ALA A 276 7.36 -1.71 22.49
CA ALA A 276 6.44 -0.56 22.47
C ALA A 276 6.61 0.34 23.71
N LYS A 277 6.68 -0.25 24.91
CA LYS A 277 6.89 0.47 26.17
C LYS A 277 8.23 1.20 26.21
N SER A 278 9.31 0.51 25.81
CA SER A 278 10.66 1.10 25.82
C SER A 278 10.82 2.23 24.80
N LYS A 279 10.11 2.17 23.67
CA LYS A 279 10.14 3.21 22.64
C LYS A 279 9.23 4.39 22.94
N GLY A 280 8.20 4.19 23.77
CA GLY A 280 7.20 5.20 24.11
C GLY A 280 5.93 4.97 23.31
N GLU A 281 4.89 4.47 23.98
CA GLU A 281 3.59 4.18 23.37
C GLU A 281 2.94 5.43 22.76
N GLY A 282 2.40 5.30 21.54
CA GLY A 282 1.74 6.40 20.84
C GLY A 282 2.70 7.49 20.35
N THR A 283 4.02 7.33 20.51
CA THR A 283 4.99 8.24 19.92
C THR A 283 5.19 7.96 18.43
N ASP A 284 5.77 8.92 17.72
CA ASP A 284 6.11 8.75 16.31
C ASP A 284 7.09 7.59 16.08
N TYR A 285 6.74 6.71 15.14
CA TYR A 285 7.64 5.66 14.70
C TYR A 285 8.71 6.21 13.76
N VAL A 286 9.96 6.23 14.23
CA VAL A 286 11.11 6.80 13.50
C VAL A 286 12.27 5.82 13.27
N ASP A 287 12.11 4.55 13.66
CA ASP A 287 13.21 3.57 13.66
C ASP A 287 13.61 3.06 12.27
N ASN A 288 12.78 3.25 11.24
CA ASN A 288 12.98 2.69 9.90
C ASN A 288 13.42 3.75 8.88
N ILE A 289 13.66 3.35 7.62
CA ILE A 289 13.82 4.30 6.50
C ILE A 289 12.58 5.17 6.33
N ALA A 290 12.77 6.41 5.87
CA ALA A 290 11.74 7.44 5.81
C ALA A 290 10.44 6.95 5.15
N ALA A 291 10.55 6.28 4.00
CA ALA A 291 9.40 5.78 3.25
C ALA A 291 8.54 4.77 4.03
N GLN A 292 9.12 4.05 5.00
CA GLN A 292 8.41 3.05 5.80
C GLN A 292 7.87 3.61 7.13
N ARG A 293 8.14 4.87 7.44
CA ARG A 293 7.58 5.57 8.62
C ARG A 293 6.16 6.06 8.40
N PHE A 294 5.71 6.12 7.15
CA PHE A 294 4.40 6.64 6.78
C PHE A 294 3.50 5.55 6.17
N SER A 295 2.23 5.89 6.02
CA SER A 295 1.23 5.11 5.30
C SER A 295 0.24 6.03 4.59
N PRO A 296 -0.23 5.66 3.38
CA PRO A 296 -1.43 6.27 2.81
C PRO A 296 -2.63 6.05 3.75
N LEU A 297 -3.48 7.06 3.92
CA LEU A 297 -4.59 7.04 4.89
C LEU A 297 -5.83 6.23 4.44
N GLY A 298 -5.68 5.40 3.40
CA GLY A 298 -6.75 4.55 2.86
C GLY A 298 -7.57 5.21 1.75
N HIS A 299 -8.45 4.41 1.14
CA HIS A 299 -9.16 4.77 -0.10
C HIS A 299 -10.20 5.89 0.06
N TRP A 300 -10.64 6.18 1.29
CA TRP A 300 -11.57 7.28 1.59
C TRP A 300 -11.08 8.63 1.07
N TYR A 301 -9.77 8.86 1.15
CA TYR A 301 -9.16 10.13 0.76
C TYR A 301 -8.99 10.31 -0.75
N GLU A 302 -9.30 9.30 -1.57
CA GLU A 302 -8.94 9.35 -3.00
C GLU A 302 -9.79 10.36 -3.79
N VAL A 303 -11.05 10.54 -3.41
CA VAL A 303 -11.90 11.60 -3.96
C VAL A 303 -11.37 12.98 -3.57
N SER A 304 -10.97 13.16 -2.30
CA SER A 304 -10.37 14.41 -1.84
C SER A 304 -9.01 14.68 -2.49
N ASN A 305 -8.22 13.63 -2.72
CA ASN A 305 -6.93 13.72 -3.41
C ASN A 305 -7.12 14.22 -4.84
N LEU A 306 -8.12 13.70 -5.59
CA LEU A 306 -8.44 14.15 -6.95
C LEU A 306 -8.69 15.67 -7.04
N LEU A 307 -9.30 16.25 -6.00
CA LEU A 307 -9.50 17.68 -5.88
C LEU A 307 -8.18 18.38 -5.53
N ARG A 308 -7.52 17.95 -4.45
CA ARG A 308 -6.31 18.59 -3.91
C ARG A 308 -5.12 18.57 -4.86
N ASN A 309 -4.98 17.53 -5.67
CA ASN A 309 -3.89 17.40 -6.65
C ASN A 309 -4.23 17.97 -8.04
N GLY A 310 -5.45 18.48 -8.23
CA GLY A 310 -5.90 19.08 -9.48
C GLY A 310 -6.19 18.09 -10.62
N THR A 311 -6.09 16.78 -10.39
CA THR A 311 -6.38 15.76 -11.42
C THR A 311 -7.83 15.80 -11.87
N LEU A 312 -8.80 16.04 -10.97
CA LEU A 312 -10.20 16.18 -11.38
C LEU A 312 -10.40 17.43 -12.25
N ALA A 313 -9.82 18.56 -11.86
CA ALA A 313 -9.91 19.79 -12.63
C ALA A 313 -9.30 19.63 -14.03
N ARG A 314 -8.18 18.90 -14.13
CA ARG A 314 -7.55 18.56 -15.41
C ARG A 314 -8.43 17.62 -16.24
N LEU A 315 -8.98 16.56 -15.63
CA LEU A 315 -9.88 15.61 -16.29
C LEU A 315 -11.06 16.34 -16.92
N LEU A 316 -11.77 17.16 -16.15
CA LEU A 316 -12.97 17.88 -16.61
C LEU A 316 -12.66 18.95 -17.64
N ARG A 317 -11.48 19.59 -17.59
CA ARG A 317 -11.05 20.55 -18.61
C ARG A 317 -10.75 19.87 -19.95
N GLU A 318 -10.10 18.72 -19.92
CA GLU A 318 -9.73 17.96 -21.11
C GLU A 318 -10.90 17.11 -21.65
N ASN A 319 -11.87 16.75 -20.79
CA ASN A 319 -13.01 15.89 -21.12
C ASN A 319 -14.30 16.46 -20.47
N PRO A 320 -14.83 17.59 -20.96
CA PRO A 320 -15.93 18.32 -20.31
C PRO A 320 -17.27 17.58 -20.31
N ALA A 321 -17.41 16.54 -21.14
CA ALA A 321 -18.61 15.70 -21.16
C ALA A 321 -18.66 14.69 -20.01
N VAL A 322 -17.55 14.46 -19.28
CA VAL A 322 -17.51 13.47 -18.20
C VAL A 322 -18.44 13.87 -17.07
N GLU A 323 -19.42 13.01 -16.80
CA GLU A 323 -20.43 13.15 -15.75
C GLU A 323 -20.28 12.07 -14.68
N THR A 324 -19.65 10.92 -15.00
CA THR A 324 -19.54 9.76 -14.11
C THR A 324 -18.11 9.20 -14.08
N ILE A 325 -17.61 8.88 -12.88
CA ILE A 325 -16.33 8.20 -12.67
C ILE A 325 -16.61 6.83 -12.01
N MET A 326 -16.31 5.75 -12.73
CA MET A 326 -16.41 4.39 -12.18
C MET A 326 -15.17 4.06 -11.35
N LEU A 327 -15.31 4.11 -10.02
CA LEU A 327 -14.26 3.81 -9.06
C LEU A 327 -14.18 2.31 -8.77
N HIS A 328 -12.97 1.76 -8.71
CA HIS A 328 -12.75 0.39 -8.26
C HIS A 328 -11.34 0.10 -7.74
N ASN A 329 -11.21 -0.99 -6.99
CA ASN A 329 -9.91 -1.51 -6.60
C ASN A 329 -9.16 -2.09 -7.80
N ILE A 330 -7.83 -1.91 -7.83
CA ILE A 330 -6.99 -2.41 -8.92
C ILE A 330 -7.01 -3.94 -9.04
N ASP A 331 -7.30 -4.66 -7.95
CA ASP A 331 -7.36 -6.13 -7.95
C ASP A 331 -8.75 -6.71 -8.27
N THR A 332 -9.76 -5.87 -8.48
CA THR A 332 -11.11 -6.33 -8.86
C THR A 332 -11.21 -6.61 -10.36
N LEU A 333 -10.75 -7.79 -10.78
CA LEU A 333 -10.76 -8.18 -12.21
C LEU A 333 -12.14 -8.51 -12.78
N GLY A 334 -13.18 -8.68 -11.97
CA GLY A 334 -14.54 -8.86 -12.48
C GLY A 334 -15.15 -7.59 -13.08
N LEU A 335 -14.57 -6.43 -12.77
CA LEU A 335 -15.13 -5.15 -13.14
C LEU A 335 -14.65 -4.69 -14.53
N THR A 336 -15.57 -4.11 -15.29
CA THR A 336 -15.35 -3.45 -16.59
C THR A 336 -16.33 -2.28 -16.68
N CYS A 337 -15.94 -1.20 -17.36
CA CYS A 337 -16.87 -0.13 -17.72
C CYS A 337 -17.89 -0.71 -18.72
N THR A 338 -19.09 -1.09 -18.28
CA THR A 338 -20.08 -1.77 -19.12
C THR A 338 -21.30 -0.92 -19.43
N ARG A 339 -22.00 -1.37 -20.47
CA ARG A 339 -23.22 -0.83 -21.08
C ARG A 339 -24.45 -0.69 -20.17
N ARG A 340 -24.51 -1.34 -19.01
CA ARG A 340 -25.60 -1.12 -18.05
C ARG A 340 -25.08 -0.17 -16.97
N PRO A 341 -25.51 1.10 -16.95
CA PRO A 341 -25.07 2.04 -15.93
C PRO A 341 -25.43 1.47 -14.56
N TRP A 342 -24.53 1.67 -13.59
CA TRP A 342 -24.82 1.47 -12.18
C TRP A 342 -26.01 2.36 -11.85
N ALA A 343 -27.16 1.77 -11.57
CA ALA A 343 -28.37 2.52 -11.27
C ALA A 343 -28.08 3.43 -10.07
N THR A 344 -27.87 4.71 -10.34
CA THR A 344 -27.88 5.73 -9.30
C THR A 344 -29.34 5.97 -8.98
N THR A 345 -29.84 5.29 -7.95
CA THR A 345 -30.96 5.83 -7.18
C THR A 345 -30.47 7.12 -6.56
N ALA A 346 -30.67 8.25 -7.25
CA ALA A 346 -30.58 9.55 -6.61
C ALA A 346 -31.53 9.51 -5.39
N PRO A 347 -31.06 9.81 -4.17
CA PRO A 347 -31.97 9.91 -3.05
C PRO A 347 -32.94 11.05 -3.38
N ARG A 348 -34.24 10.74 -3.43
CA ARG A 348 -35.27 11.78 -3.39
C ARG A 348 -35.05 12.54 -2.09
N ALA A 349 -34.53 13.75 -2.19
CA ALA A 349 -34.57 14.70 -1.10
C ALA A 349 -36.05 15.03 -0.82
N THR A 350 -36.64 14.32 0.13
CA THR A 350 -37.86 14.78 0.80
C THR A 350 -37.46 15.89 1.77
N ARG A 351 -38.09 17.05 1.59
CA ARG A 351 -38.07 18.17 2.53
C ARG A 351 -38.72 17.77 3.86
#